data_AF-A0A936RXE6-F1
#
_entry.id   AF-A0A936RXE6-F1
#
_cell.length_a   1.000
_cell.length_b   1.000
_cell.length_c   1.000
_cell.angle_alpha   90.00
_cell.angle_beta   90.00
_cell.angle_gamma   90.00
#
_symmetry.space_group_name_H-M   'P 1'
#
loop_
_entity.id
_entity.type
_entity.pdbx_description
1 polymer ?
#
loop_
_entity_poly.entity_id
_entity_poly.type
_entity_poly.pdbx_seq_one_letter_code
_entity_poly.pdbx_strand_id
1 'polypeptide(L)'
;MKALLPLLFSLSMLLGLPARAEQAGIGINSFKVVSTGEDEIRVEVDFTNDGSMGSLVAHGAAVLKDRLLPPSTYDRSPIPVGEHVKAVLTVGRPLGDGAQQTDLLRVILLAGSGPPLVERNFEYSYVWKEAKLPDPRSARAFIPTLPRGSRALPDLREINEGFEQRNFAALDAIFDRLNTSGNLDTDGRWMLSWFQYFLETQFNDKNFDCKELVRKWRAFNRKSQGAAIAEAMRLRMSAWSIRGYTANKDVDKFPMKLFKERLKESERTLIASRRYASNNPIWYQTYLAVASELGKDDQFLERLFAEGVGKYPTYLDLYVEMARHWSPTYGSANWKKVDRTAELAVANTAAVSGTSNYTVIYVGITYRQLTGFEPFRDSLASWRKMRAGFEDLIKLNPTDVAFKNEFASYACRADDRETFLKAWAQIGKDLLREVWHSNYSPDLCEKRFTRDTN
;
A
#
# COMPACT_ATOMS: atom_id res chain seq x y z
N MET A 1 31.39 -30.98 -60.53
CA MET A 1 30.13 -31.71 -60.30
C MET A 1 29.51 -31.24 -58.99
N LYS A 2 28.33 -30.59 -59.09
CA LYS A 2 27.28 -30.31 -58.07
C LYS A 2 27.73 -29.64 -56.75
N ALA A 3 27.64 -28.31 -56.60
CA ALA A 3 26.46 -27.47 -56.35
C ALA A 3 25.80 -27.69 -54.97
N LEU A 4 25.92 -26.71 -54.08
CA LEU A 4 25.14 -26.56 -52.84
C LEU A 4 24.80 -25.07 -52.65
N LEU A 5 23.50 -24.78 -52.70
CA LEU A 5 22.85 -23.49 -52.44
C LEU A 5 22.44 -23.39 -50.95
N PRO A 6 22.08 -22.20 -50.44
CA PRO A 6 21.91 -21.85 -49.02
C PRO A 6 20.45 -21.91 -48.54
N LEU A 7 20.23 -21.81 -47.22
CA LEU A 7 18.99 -21.27 -46.66
C LEU A 7 19.19 -20.72 -45.24
N LEU A 8 19.05 -19.39 -45.15
CA LEU A 8 18.80 -18.60 -43.96
C LEU A 8 17.40 -18.92 -43.42
N PHE A 9 17.27 -19.18 -42.12
CA PHE A 9 16.05 -18.86 -41.37
C PHE A 9 16.42 -18.41 -39.96
N SER A 10 16.07 -17.16 -39.66
CA SER A 10 16.12 -16.54 -38.34
C SER A 10 15.23 -17.29 -37.36
N LEU A 11 15.78 -17.68 -36.20
CA LEU A 11 15.00 -18.11 -35.04
C LEU A 11 15.18 -17.07 -33.93
N SER A 12 14.23 -16.13 -33.85
CA SER A 12 14.09 -15.21 -32.73
C SER A 12 13.52 -15.98 -31.52
N MET A 13 14.36 -16.29 -30.53
CA MET A 13 13.90 -16.79 -29.23
C MET A 13 13.38 -15.62 -28.37
N LEU A 14 12.06 -15.55 -28.21
CA LEU A 14 11.39 -14.83 -27.13
C LEU A 14 11.54 -15.61 -25.82
N LEU A 15 12.21 -15.01 -24.84
CA LEU A 15 12.33 -15.51 -23.47
C LEU A 15 10.99 -15.33 -22.72
N GLY A 16 10.09 -16.31 -22.82
CA GLY A 16 8.95 -16.44 -21.92
C GLY A 16 9.39 -17.12 -20.62
N LEU A 17 9.26 -16.44 -19.48
CA LEU A 17 9.35 -17.10 -18.17
C LEU A 17 8.26 -18.19 -18.08
N PRO A 18 8.55 -19.38 -17.51
CA PRO A 18 7.55 -20.43 -17.38
C PRO A 18 6.40 -19.94 -16.48
N ALA A 19 5.17 -20.15 -16.93
CA ALA A 19 3.99 -19.96 -16.09
C ALA A 19 4.15 -20.78 -14.80
N ARG A 20 3.80 -20.18 -13.66
CA ARG A 20 3.77 -20.90 -12.38
C ARG A 20 2.77 -22.06 -12.53
N ALA A 21 3.19 -23.28 -12.18
CA ALA A 21 2.32 -24.45 -12.27
C ALA A 21 1.04 -24.20 -11.46
N GLU A 22 -0.12 -24.51 -12.07
CA GLU A 22 -1.42 -24.36 -11.41
C GLU A 22 -1.43 -25.17 -10.12
N GLN A 23 -1.87 -24.54 -9.03
CA GLN A 23 -2.03 -25.20 -7.74
C GLN A 23 -3.30 -26.07 -7.83
N ALA A 24 -3.21 -27.33 -7.38
CA ALA A 24 -4.37 -28.22 -7.40
C ALA A 24 -5.58 -27.56 -6.73
N GLY A 25 -6.74 -27.56 -7.40
CA GLY A 25 -7.99 -26.98 -6.89
C GLY A 25 -8.18 -25.48 -7.11
N ILE A 26 -7.21 -24.77 -7.69
CA ILE A 26 -7.31 -23.33 -8.00
C ILE A 26 -6.84 -23.09 -9.44
N GLY A 27 -7.69 -22.49 -10.27
CA GLY A 27 -7.38 -22.39 -11.70
C GLY A 27 -8.10 -21.28 -12.45
N ILE A 28 -7.54 -20.95 -13.62
CA ILE A 28 -8.13 -20.06 -14.62
C ILE A 28 -8.40 -20.92 -15.86
N ASN A 29 -9.63 -21.39 -16.01
CA ASN A 29 -10.00 -22.46 -16.94
C ASN A 29 -10.18 -21.95 -18.37
N SER A 30 -10.92 -20.85 -18.53
CA SER A 30 -11.22 -20.29 -19.86
C SER A 30 -11.36 -18.77 -19.82
N PHE A 31 -11.29 -18.15 -20.99
CA PHE A 31 -11.29 -16.71 -21.19
C PHE A 31 -12.06 -16.36 -22.45
N LYS A 32 -12.94 -15.37 -22.36
CA LYS A 32 -13.73 -14.85 -23.49
C LYS A 32 -13.88 -13.33 -23.38
N VAL A 33 -13.46 -12.61 -24.41
CA VAL A 33 -13.77 -11.18 -24.50
C VAL A 33 -15.27 -10.98 -24.72
N VAL A 34 -15.91 -10.20 -23.85
CA VAL A 34 -17.34 -9.88 -23.86
C VAL A 34 -17.59 -8.59 -24.62
N SER A 35 -16.78 -7.56 -24.36
CA SER A 35 -16.89 -6.26 -25.04
C SER A 35 -15.56 -5.53 -25.04
N THR A 36 -15.40 -4.62 -26.00
CA THR A 36 -14.28 -3.68 -26.05
C THR A 36 -14.81 -2.26 -26.08
N GLY A 37 -14.15 -1.36 -25.36
CA GLY A 37 -14.41 0.08 -25.30
C GLY A 37 -13.10 0.84 -25.41
N GLU A 38 -13.16 2.18 -25.50
CA GLU A 38 -11.96 3.00 -25.71
C GLU A 38 -10.95 2.91 -24.54
N ASP A 39 -11.46 2.73 -23.32
CA ASP A 39 -10.68 2.70 -22.09
C ASP A 39 -10.70 1.36 -21.35
N GLU A 40 -11.47 0.37 -21.83
CA GLU A 40 -11.59 -0.93 -21.19
C GLU A 40 -11.92 -2.08 -22.15
N ILE A 41 -11.55 -3.29 -21.75
CA ILE A 41 -11.97 -4.55 -22.36
C ILE A 41 -12.63 -5.38 -21.27
N ARG A 42 -13.87 -5.82 -21.46
CA ARG A 42 -14.55 -6.70 -20.51
C ARG A 42 -14.36 -8.14 -20.93
N VAL A 43 -13.95 -8.98 -19.98
CA VAL A 43 -13.60 -10.37 -20.23
C VAL A 43 -14.36 -11.27 -19.25
N GLU A 44 -15.08 -12.27 -19.77
CA GLU A 44 -15.64 -13.35 -18.96
C GLU A 44 -14.55 -14.40 -18.78
N VAL A 45 -14.33 -14.80 -17.54
CA VAL A 45 -13.32 -15.79 -17.18
C VAL A 45 -13.99 -16.86 -16.34
N ASP A 46 -13.64 -18.10 -16.64
CA ASP A 46 -14.08 -19.27 -15.88
C ASP A 46 -12.99 -19.68 -14.90
N PHE A 47 -13.34 -19.81 -13.62
CA PHE A 47 -12.41 -20.09 -12.53
C PHE A 47 -12.75 -21.39 -11.81
N THR A 48 -11.74 -21.97 -11.18
CA THR A 48 -11.90 -23.01 -10.16
C THR A 48 -11.38 -22.48 -8.84
N ASN A 49 -12.18 -22.60 -7.79
CA ASN A 49 -11.80 -22.30 -6.41
C ASN A 49 -12.38 -23.39 -5.50
N ASP A 50 -11.56 -24.36 -5.10
CA ASP A 50 -11.96 -25.45 -4.20
C ASP A 50 -12.15 -25.01 -2.72
N GLY A 51 -11.89 -23.74 -2.41
CA GLY A 51 -12.00 -23.17 -1.07
C GLY A 51 -10.80 -23.42 -0.17
N SER A 52 -9.76 -24.12 -0.63
CA SER A 52 -8.53 -24.36 0.14
C SER A 52 -7.83 -23.06 0.58
N MET A 53 -8.04 -21.98 -0.16
CA MET A 53 -7.49 -20.64 0.09
C MET A 53 -8.56 -19.60 0.46
N GLY A 54 -9.79 -20.04 0.75
CA GLY A 54 -10.92 -19.18 1.06
C GLY A 54 -11.45 -18.40 -0.15
N SER A 55 -11.92 -17.17 0.09
CA SER A 55 -12.39 -16.29 -0.98
C SER A 55 -11.22 -15.75 -1.80
N LEU A 56 -11.26 -15.99 -3.11
CA LEU A 56 -10.26 -15.50 -4.04
C LEU A 56 -10.71 -14.18 -4.69
N VAL A 57 -9.76 -13.47 -5.27
CA VAL A 57 -10.00 -12.24 -6.03
C VAL A 57 -9.25 -12.33 -7.35
N ALA A 58 -9.92 -11.99 -8.45
CA ALA A 58 -9.32 -11.92 -9.77
C ALA A 58 -9.21 -10.47 -10.26
N HIS A 59 -8.19 -10.19 -11.05
CA HIS A 59 -8.09 -8.95 -11.83
C HIS A 59 -7.46 -9.21 -13.20
N GLY A 60 -7.76 -8.35 -14.16
CA GLY A 60 -7.26 -8.42 -15.53
C GLY A 60 -6.20 -7.35 -15.81
N ALA A 61 -5.26 -7.61 -16.73
CA ALA A 61 -4.24 -6.64 -17.11
C ALA A 61 -3.92 -6.73 -18.60
N ALA A 62 -3.60 -5.59 -19.21
CA ALA A 62 -3.09 -5.52 -20.57
C ALA A 62 -1.56 -5.65 -20.58
N VAL A 63 -1.01 -6.48 -21.46
CA VAL A 63 0.44 -6.67 -21.63
C VAL A 63 0.86 -6.15 -23.02
N LEU A 64 1.77 -5.19 -23.04
CA LEU A 64 2.35 -4.66 -24.28
C LEU A 64 3.52 -5.55 -24.73
N LYS A 65 3.73 -5.64 -26.04
CA LYS A 65 4.76 -6.48 -26.70
C LYS A 65 6.13 -6.47 -26.05
N ASP A 66 6.55 -5.31 -25.54
CA ASP A 66 7.91 -5.08 -25.06
C ASP A 66 7.98 -4.69 -23.57
N ARG A 67 6.83 -4.60 -22.88
CA ARG A 67 6.77 -4.17 -21.47
C ARG A 67 5.57 -4.78 -20.75
N LEU A 68 5.86 -5.42 -19.63
CA LEU A 68 4.86 -5.61 -18.57
C LEU A 68 4.54 -4.24 -17.98
N LEU A 69 3.34 -3.75 -18.26
CA LEU A 69 2.80 -2.63 -17.51
C LEU A 69 2.18 -3.16 -16.21
N PRO A 70 2.28 -2.41 -15.10
CA PRO A 70 1.53 -2.74 -13.91
C PRO A 70 0.04 -2.81 -14.28
N PRO A 71 -0.75 -3.71 -13.65
CA PRO A 71 -2.17 -3.86 -13.95
C PRO A 71 -2.85 -2.49 -14.00
N SER A 72 -3.50 -2.22 -15.13
CA SER A 72 -4.26 -0.99 -15.40
C SER A 72 -5.67 -1.03 -14.82
N THR A 73 -6.02 -2.09 -14.10
CA THR A 73 -7.35 -2.28 -13.50
C THR A 73 -7.30 -2.15 -12.00
N TYR A 74 -8.30 -1.47 -11.47
CA TYR A 74 -8.56 -1.41 -10.03
C TYR A 74 -9.66 -2.39 -9.62
N ASP A 75 -10.42 -2.94 -10.58
CA ASP A 75 -11.56 -3.80 -10.29
C ASP A 75 -11.11 -5.20 -9.90
N ARG A 76 -11.33 -5.48 -8.62
CA ARG A 76 -11.14 -6.78 -7.98
C ARG A 76 -12.47 -7.51 -8.00
N SER A 77 -12.58 -8.54 -8.84
CA SER A 77 -13.77 -9.39 -8.88
C SER A 77 -13.63 -10.52 -7.86
N PRO A 78 -14.52 -10.63 -6.85
CA PRO A 78 -14.49 -11.73 -5.90
C PRO A 78 -14.86 -13.04 -6.61
N ILE A 79 -14.12 -14.10 -6.32
CA ILE A 79 -14.31 -15.43 -6.90
C ILE A 79 -14.75 -16.37 -5.77
N PRO A 80 -16.06 -16.69 -5.67
CA PRO A 80 -16.57 -17.59 -4.64
C PRO A 80 -15.99 -19.01 -4.78
N VAL A 81 -16.19 -19.82 -3.75
CA VAL A 81 -15.87 -21.25 -3.79
C VAL A 81 -16.81 -21.94 -4.76
N GLY A 82 -16.24 -22.75 -5.66
CA GLY A 82 -16.97 -23.49 -6.66
C GLY A 82 -16.08 -23.92 -7.82
N GLU A 83 -16.57 -24.89 -8.57
CA GLU A 83 -16.04 -25.21 -9.89
C GLU A 83 -16.81 -24.41 -10.95
N HIS A 84 -16.12 -24.04 -12.01
CA HIS A 84 -16.68 -23.29 -13.13
C HIS A 84 -17.36 -21.96 -12.74
N VAL A 85 -16.74 -21.24 -11.81
CA VAL A 85 -17.22 -19.94 -11.35
C VAL A 85 -16.91 -18.91 -12.44
N LYS A 86 -17.95 -18.37 -13.06
CA LYS A 86 -17.83 -17.31 -14.06
C LYS A 86 -17.80 -15.93 -13.41
N ALA A 87 -16.81 -15.13 -13.77
CA ALA A 87 -16.80 -13.71 -13.42
C ALA A 87 -16.40 -12.85 -14.63
N VAL A 88 -16.97 -11.65 -14.70
CA VAL A 88 -16.55 -10.64 -15.67
C VAL A 88 -15.49 -9.76 -15.01
N LEU A 89 -14.32 -9.68 -15.64
CA LEU A 89 -13.26 -8.76 -15.28
C LEU A 89 -13.27 -7.59 -16.26
N THR A 90 -12.96 -6.42 -15.76
CA THR A 90 -12.64 -5.25 -16.58
C THR A 90 -11.12 -5.22 -16.75
N VAL A 91 -10.62 -5.11 -17.98
CA VAL A 91 -9.21 -4.84 -18.32
C VAL A 91 -9.09 -3.41 -18.82
N GLY A 92 -8.54 -2.52 -18.00
CA GLY A 92 -8.39 -1.12 -18.32
C GLY A 92 -7.27 -0.88 -19.32
N ARG A 93 -7.35 0.25 -20.01
CA ARG A 93 -6.32 0.76 -20.88
C ARG A 93 -4.95 0.82 -20.18
N PRO A 94 -3.88 0.28 -20.78
CA PRO A 94 -2.53 0.49 -20.28
C PRO A 94 -2.14 1.97 -20.28
N LEU A 95 -1.28 2.33 -19.34
CA LEU A 95 -0.98 3.72 -18.99
C LEU A 95 -0.23 4.44 -20.10
N GLY A 96 -0.63 5.67 -20.41
CA GLY A 96 0.07 6.58 -21.32
C GLY A 96 -0.87 7.26 -22.32
N ASP A 97 -0.46 8.44 -22.76
CA ASP A 97 -1.33 9.37 -23.50
C ASP A 97 -1.48 8.97 -24.97
N GLY A 98 -0.45 8.34 -25.55
CA GLY A 98 -0.43 7.89 -26.93
C GLY A 98 -1.29 6.65 -27.20
N ALA A 99 -1.47 6.33 -28.47
CA ALA A 99 -2.00 5.05 -28.89
C ALA A 99 -1.07 3.90 -28.44
N GLN A 100 -1.65 2.79 -28.00
CA GLN A 100 -0.90 1.66 -27.47
C GLN A 100 -1.41 0.35 -28.06
N GLN A 101 -0.52 -0.63 -28.21
CA GLN A 101 -0.87 -1.96 -28.70
C GLN A 101 -0.63 -3.00 -27.61
N THR A 102 -1.71 -3.63 -27.17
CA THR A 102 -1.67 -4.83 -26.32
C THR A 102 -1.75 -6.05 -27.20
N ASP A 103 -0.93 -7.05 -26.87
CA ASP A 103 -0.93 -8.33 -27.60
C ASP A 103 -1.42 -9.49 -26.72
N LEU A 104 -1.38 -9.33 -25.39
CA LEU A 104 -1.89 -10.30 -24.45
C LEU A 104 -2.77 -9.63 -23.39
N LEU A 105 -3.82 -10.33 -22.97
CA LEU A 105 -4.54 -10.02 -21.75
C LEU A 105 -4.13 -11.04 -20.68
N ARG A 106 -3.77 -10.54 -19.51
CA ARG A 106 -3.38 -11.35 -18.36
C ARG A 106 -4.52 -11.39 -17.36
N VAL A 107 -4.81 -12.57 -16.83
CA VAL A 107 -5.69 -12.74 -15.67
C VAL A 107 -4.85 -13.23 -14.50
N ILE A 108 -5.05 -12.60 -13.34
CA ILE A 108 -4.30 -12.87 -12.11
C ILE A 108 -5.30 -13.21 -11.01
N LEU A 109 -5.11 -14.36 -10.37
CA LEU A 109 -5.92 -14.83 -9.26
C LEU A 109 -5.11 -14.75 -7.95
N LEU A 110 -5.70 -14.15 -6.92
CA LEU A 110 -5.07 -13.81 -5.65
C LEU A 110 -5.91 -14.33 -4.47
N ALA A 111 -5.26 -14.70 -3.36
CA ALA A 111 -5.94 -14.78 -2.06
C ALA A 111 -5.85 -13.41 -1.36
N GLY A 112 -6.91 -12.61 -1.48
CA GLY A 112 -6.98 -11.26 -0.92
C GLY A 112 -6.00 -10.28 -1.58
N SER A 113 -5.13 -9.66 -0.79
CA SER A 113 -4.04 -8.77 -1.24
C SER A 113 -2.68 -9.48 -1.35
N GLY A 114 -2.65 -10.81 -1.21
CA GLY A 114 -1.44 -11.62 -1.28
C GLY A 114 -0.79 -11.67 -2.66
N PRO A 115 0.30 -12.43 -2.82
CA PRO A 115 0.95 -12.63 -4.11
C PRO A 115 0.03 -13.42 -5.07
N PRO A 116 0.24 -13.31 -6.39
CA PRO A 116 -0.43 -14.14 -7.39
C PRO A 116 -0.34 -15.64 -7.07
N LEU A 117 -1.50 -16.30 -6.98
CA LEU A 117 -1.61 -17.76 -6.89
C LEU A 117 -1.48 -18.38 -8.29
N VAL A 118 -2.28 -17.87 -9.23
CA VAL A 118 -2.32 -18.31 -10.63
C VAL A 118 -2.30 -17.08 -11.53
N GLU A 119 -1.47 -17.12 -12.57
CA GLU A 119 -1.44 -16.11 -13.63
C GLU A 119 -1.56 -16.81 -14.98
N ARG A 120 -2.44 -16.30 -15.86
CA ARG A 120 -2.57 -16.81 -17.22
C ARG A 120 -2.62 -15.67 -18.22
N ASN A 121 -1.80 -15.77 -19.26
CA ASN A 121 -1.84 -14.86 -20.40
C ASN A 121 -2.70 -15.47 -21.50
N PHE A 122 -3.50 -14.63 -22.14
CA PHE A 122 -4.36 -14.96 -23.27
C PHE A 122 -3.98 -14.08 -24.43
N GLU A 123 -3.74 -14.67 -25.60
CA GLU A 123 -3.46 -13.92 -26.81
C GLU A 123 -4.69 -13.08 -27.19
N TYR A 124 -4.50 -11.76 -27.25
CA TYR A 124 -5.54 -10.83 -27.63
C TYR A 124 -4.91 -9.51 -28.06
N SER A 125 -4.92 -9.25 -29.37
CA SER A 125 -4.39 -8.01 -29.91
C SER A 125 -5.45 -6.91 -29.88
N TYR A 126 -5.12 -5.79 -29.26
CA TYR A 126 -6.01 -4.63 -29.16
C TYR A 126 -5.21 -3.33 -29.24
N VAL A 127 -5.69 -2.41 -30.08
CA VAL A 127 -5.10 -1.07 -30.23
C VAL A 127 -5.94 -0.07 -29.45
N TRP A 128 -5.37 0.44 -28.37
CA TRP A 128 -5.93 1.53 -27.58
C TRP A 128 -5.72 2.84 -28.34
N LYS A 129 -6.80 3.49 -28.78
CA LYS A 129 -6.74 4.82 -29.44
C LYS A 129 -6.14 5.87 -28.52
N GLU A 130 -5.54 6.95 -28.97
CA GLU A 130 -5.07 8.04 -28.08
C GLU A 130 -6.11 8.43 -27.00
N ALA A 131 -5.70 8.46 -25.73
CA ALA A 131 -6.63 8.76 -24.65
C ALA A 131 -7.01 10.24 -24.73
N LYS A 132 -8.32 10.54 -24.82
CA LYS A 132 -8.80 11.88 -24.46
C LYS A 132 -8.71 11.96 -22.94
N LEU A 133 -7.56 12.41 -22.42
CA LEU A 133 -7.45 12.69 -20.99
C LEU A 133 -8.66 13.54 -20.59
N PRO A 134 -9.40 13.17 -19.53
CA PRO A 134 -10.39 14.09 -18.96
C PRO A 134 -9.68 15.42 -18.72
N ASP A 135 -10.37 16.55 -18.93
CA ASP A 135 -9.83 17.87 -18.56
C ASP A 135 -9.17 17.72 -17.19
N PRO A 136 -7.89 18.04 -17.00
CA PRO A 136 -7.24 17.93 -15.70
C PRO A 136 -8.01 18.67 -14.59
N ARG A 137 -8.89 19.61 -14.95
CA ARG A 137 -9.83 20.30 -14.06
C ARG A 137 -11.10 19.52 -13.70
N SER A 138 -11.44 18.45 -14.40
CA SER A 138 -12.62 17.61 -14.18
C SER A 138 -12.34 16.32 -13.40
N ALA A 139 -11.07 15.95 -13.23
CA ALA A 139 -10.66 14.97 -12.23
C ALA A 139 -10.93 15.57 -10.85
N ARG A 140 -12.12 15.31 -10.28
CA ARG A 140 -12.41 15.64 -8.88
C ARG A 140 -11.27 15.06 -8.05
N ALA A 141 -10.57 15.92 -7.34
CA ALA A 141 -9.47 15.48 -6.51
C ALA A 141 -9.93 14.38 -5.55
N PHE A 142 -9.16 13.30 -5.53
CA PHE A 142 -9.35 12.23 -4.59
C PHE A 142 -9.03 12.76 -3.18
N ILE A 143 -10.06 13.04 -2.39
CA ILE A 143 -9.91 13.18 -0.94
C ILE A 143 -9.86 11.76 -0.39
N PRO A 144 -8.76 11.34 0.27
CA PRO A 144 -8.70 10.02 0.87
C PRO A 144 -9.87 9.80 1.83
N THR A 145 -10.41 8.58 1.85
CA THR A 145 -11.48 8.22 2.78
C THR A 145 -10.90 8.23 4.19
N LEU A 146 -11.28 9.24 4.98
CA LEU A 146 -10.86 9.35 6.37
C LEU A 146 -11.75 8.51 7.28
N PRO A 147 -11.23 8.04 8.44
CA PRO A 147 -12.06 7.49 9.49
C PRO A 147 -13.20 8.44 9.83
N ARG A 148 -14.39 7.90 10.11
CA ARG A 148 -15.52 8.72 10.55
C ARG A 148 -15.12 9.48 11.82
N GLY A 149 -15.24 10.81 11.79
CA GLY A 149 -14.90 11.68 12.91
C GLY A 149 -13.49 12.25 12.89
N SER A 150 -12.67 11.94 11.87
CA SER A 150 -11.35 12.55 11.72
C SER A 150 -11.43 14.08 11.68
N ARG A 151 -10.59 14.71 12.50
CA ARG A 151 -10.42 16.17 12.58
C ARG A 151 -9.59 16.72 11.42
N ALA A 152 -8.94 15.86 10.64
CA ALA A 152 -8.10 16.27 9.53
C ALA A 152 -8.88 16.59 8.24
N LEU A 153 -10.19 16.32 8.20
CA LEU A 153 -11.04 16.57 7.01
C LEU A 153 -10.96 18.02 6.49
N PRO A 154 -11.07 19.07 7.33
CA PRO A 154 -10.93 20.45 6.87
C PRO A 154 -9.53 20.73 6.30
N ASP A 155 -8.48 20.28 6.99
CA ASP A 155 -7.11 20.44 6.53
C ASP A 155 -6.88 19.74 5.18
N LEU A 156 -7.40 18.52 4.98
CA LEU A 156 -7.27 17.82 3.70
C LEU A 156 -7.96 18.56 2.55
N ARG A 157 -9.08 19.25 2.80
CA ARG A 157 -9.73 20.11 1.80
C ARG A 157 -8.86 21.32 1.49
N GLU A 158 -8.35 22.01 2.51
CA GLU A 158 -7.45 23.16 2.33
C GLU A 158 -6.16 22.78 1.59
N ILE A 159 -5.59 21.61 1.92
CA ILE A 159 -4.43 21.04 1.23
C ILE A 159 -4.78 20.81 -0.23
N ASN A 160 -5.90 20.15 -0.51
CA ASN A 160 -6.33 19.86 -1.86
C ASN A 160 -6.54 21.14 -2.70
N GLU A 161 -7.28 22.10 -2.15
CA GLU A 161 -7.51 23.41 -2.78
C GLU A 161 -6.18 24.15 -3.03
N GLY A 162 -5.25 24.09 -2.08
CA GLY A 162 -3.91 24.64 -2.23
C GLY A 162 -3.13 24.02 -3.39
N PHE A 163 -3.26 22.71 -3.61
CA PHE A 163 -2.66 22.03 -4.76
C PHE A 163 -3.34 22.39 -6.08
N GLU A 164 -4.67 22.36 -6.14
CA GLU A 164 -5.46 22.71 -7.32
C GLU A 164 -5.20 24.15 -7.78
N GLN A 165 -5.17 25.09 -6.84
CA GLN A 165 -4.94 26.51 -7.10
C GLN A 165 -3.45 26.87 -7.21
N ARG A 166 -2.55 25.91 -6.95
CA ARG A 166 -1.09 26.12 -6.87
C ARG A 166 -0.72 27.21 -5.88
N ASN A 167 -1.47 27.32 -4.79
CA ASN A 167 -1.22 28.27 -3.70
C ASN A 167 -0.15 27.71 -2.77
N PHE A 168 1.10 27.77 -3.23
CA PHE A 168 2.26 27.23 -2.51
C PHE A 168 2.51 27.89 -1.16
N ALA A 169 2.11 29.15 -0.98
CA ALA A 169 2.17 29.83 0.30
C ALA A 169 1.20 29.21 1.32
N ALA A 170 -0.03 28.91 0.89
CA ALA A 170 -1.02 28.23 1.74
C ALA A 170 -0.56 26.80 2.08
N LEU A 171 0.01 26.07 1.11
CA LEU A 171 0.56 24.74 1.37
C LEU A 171 1.69 24.75 2.40
N ASP A 172 2.64 25.70 2.29
CA ASP A 172 3.69 25.90 3.30
C ASP A 172 3.10 26.24 4.68
N ALA A 173 2.11 27.15 4.73
CA ALA A 173 1.47 27.56 5.97
C ALA A 173 0.71 26.42 6.66
N ILE A 174 -0.02 25.59 5.91
CA ILE A 174 -0.70 24.40 6.45
C ILE A 174 0.34 23.40 6.95
N PHE A 175 1.40 23.14 6.17
CA PHE A 175 2.46 22.21 6.55
C PHE A 175 3.15 22.62 7.87
N ASP A 176 3.46 23.91 8.02
CA ASP A 176 4.06 24.46 9.25
C ASP A 176 3.07 24.44 10.42
N ARG A 177 1.79 24.78 10.20
CA ARG A 177 0.73 24.71 11.22
C ARG A 177 0.56 23.30 11.79
N LEU A 178 0.55 22.29 10.92
CA LEU A 178 0.38 20.89 11.32
C LEU A 178 1.61 20.31 12.03
N ASN A 179 2.79 20.93 11.86
CA ASN A 179 4.05 20.53 12.48
C ASN A 179 4.18 20.93 13.96
N THR A 180 3.13 20.69 14.75
CA THR A 180 3.10 21.01 16.18
C THR A 180 2.71 19.78 16.99
N SER A 181 3.56 19.41 17.97
CA SER A 181 3.30 18.29 18.89
C SER A 181 2.09 18.59 19.77
N GLY A 182 0.94 18.03 19.42
CA GLY A 182 -0.33 18.30 20.11
C GLY A 182 -1.51 18.46 19.15
N ASN A 183 -1.23 18.71 17.87
CA ASN A 183 -2.25 18.66 16.85
C ASN A 183 -2.49 17.22 16.41
N LEU A 184 -3.16 16.45 17.27
CA LEU A 184 -3.47 15.04 17.07
C LEU A 184 -4.84 14.91 16.40
N ASP A 185 -5.03 13.85 15.62
CA ASP A 185 -6.36 13.42 15.18
C ASP A 185 -7.05 12.62 16.30
N THR A 186 -8.25 12.10 16.05
CA THR A 186 -9.00 11.27 16.99
C THR A 186 -8.19 10.02 17.34
N ASP A 187 -7.62 9.35 16.35
CA ASP A 187 -6.80 8.14 16.54
C ASP A 187 -5.45 8.35 17.25
N GLY A 188 -5.14 9.58 17.68
CA GLY A 188 -3.90 9.93 18.39
C GLY A 188 -2.68 10.11 17.48
N ARG A 189 -2.81 9.96 16.17
CA ARG A 189 -1.75 10.32 15.21
C ARG A 189 -1.67 11.83 15.06
N TRP A 190 -0.52 12.35 14.67
CA TRP A 190 -0.41 13.77 14.35
C TRP A 190 -1.20 14.07 13.07
N MET A 191 -1.93 15.18 13.04
CA MET A 191 -2.64 15.58 11.83
C MET A 191 -1.70 15.84 10.65
N LEU A 192 -0.42 16.14 10.93
CA LEU A 192 0.64 16.21 9.94
C LEU A 192 0.77 14.92 9.10
N SER A 193 0.50 13.76 9.69
CA SER A 193 0.53 12.47 9.01
C SER A 193 -0.51 12.38 7.88
N TRP A 194 -1.62 13.12 8.00
CA TRP A 194 -2.62 13.21 6.93
C TRP A 194 -2.14 14.04 5.74
N PHE A 195 -1.32 15.08 5.98
CA PHE A 195 -0.67 15.80 4.89
C PHE A 195 0.25 14.86 4.11
N GLN A 196 1.07 14.08 4.80
CA GLN A 196 1.91 13.06 4.17
C GLN A 196 1.08 12.04 3.40
N TYR A 197 0.03 11.48 4.02
CA TYR A 197 -0.84 10.50 3.37
C TYR A 197 -1.52 11.06 2.12
N PHE A 198 -1.95 12.32 2.15
CA PHE A 198 -2.45 13.03 0.98
C PHE A 198 -1.39 13.07 -0.13
N LEU A 199 -0.15 13.50 0.17
CA LEU A 199 0.94 13.51 -0.81
C LEU A 199 1.19 12.11 -1.41
N GLU A 200 1.28 11.08 -0.57
CA GLU A 200 1.48 9.70 -1.02
C GLU A 200 0.33 9.18 -1.87
N THR A 201 -0.89 9.64 -1.61
CA THR A 201 -2.05 9.26 -2.41
C THR A 201 -2.02 9.96 -3.77
N GLN A 202 -1.83 11.28 -3.80
CA GLN A 202 -1.80 12.06 -5.03
C GLN A 202 -0.62 11.68 -5.92
N PHE A 203 0.55 11.38 -5.35
CA PHE A 203 1.72 10.99 -6.13
C PHE A 203 1.62 9.55 -6.67
N ASN A 204 0.70 8.75 -6.15
CA ASN A 204 0.34 7.45 -6.73
C ASN A 204 -0.74 7.58 -7.81
N ASP A 205 -1.49 8.70 -7.84
CA ASP A 205 -2.41 9.00 -8.91
C ASP A 205 -1.62 9.39 -10.17
N LYS A 206 -1.89 8.63 -11.23
CA LYS A 206 -1.18 8.76 -12.51
C LYS A 206 -1.70 9.93 -13.33
N ASN A 207 -2.90 10.43 -13.03
CA ASN A 207 -3.48 11.60 -13.67
C ASN A 207 -2.99 12.91 -13.03
N PHE A 208 -2.30 12.82 -11.90
CA PHE A 208 -1.79 13.98 -11.18
C PHE A 208 -0.34 14.27 -11.58
N ASP A 209 -0.09 15.41 -12.25
CA ASP A 209 1.27 15.87 -12.59
C ASP A 209 2.01 16.42 -11.35
N CYS A 210 2.34 15.50 -10.44
CA CYS A 210 3.08 15.80 -9.22
C CYS A 210 4.47 16.37 -9.49
N LYS A 211 5.09 16.03 -10.64
CA LYS A 211 6.45 16.46 -10.96
C LYS A 211 6.50 17.96 -11.23
N GLU A 212 5.62 18.44 -12.11
CA GLU A 212 5.58 19.86 -12.43
C GLU A 212 5.11 20.69 -11.24
N LEU A 213 4.15 20.16 -10.47
CA LEU A 213 3.64 20.83 -9.30
C LEU A 213 4.73 21.01 -8.23
N VAL A 214 5.45 19.94 -7.87
CA VAL A 214 6.54 20.02 -6.89
C VAL A 214 7.67 20.91 -7.39
N ARG A 215 8.00 20.86 -8.69
CA ARG A 215 9.00 21.76 -9.30
C ARG A 215 8.61 23.23 -9.12
N LYS A 216 7.35 23.58 -9.37
CA LYS A 216 6.83 24.94 -9.17
C LYS A 216 6.83 25.35 -7.69
N TRP A 217 6.47 24.44 -6.79
CA TRP A 217 6.53 24.69 -5.34
C TRP A 217 7.97 24.96 -4.87
N ARG A 218 8.95 24.17 -5.31
CA ARG A 218 10.38 24.40 -5.02
C ARG A 218 10.89 25.72 -5.59
N ALA A 219 10.38 26.14 -6.75
CA ALA A 219 10.74 27.41 -7.37
C ALA A 219 10.15 28.61 -6.62
N PHE A 220 8.93 28.48 -6.10
CA PHE A 220 8.26 29.50 -5.28
C PHE A 220 9.03 29.79 -4.00
N ASN A 221 9.47 28.75 -3.27
CA ASN A 221 10.26 28.89 -2.06
C ASN A 221 11.35 27.80 -1.97
N ARG A 222 12.60 28.17 -2.27
CA ARG A 222 13.74 27.23 -2.25
C ARG A 222 14.01 26.61 -0.88
N LYS A 223 13.59 27.27 0.20
CA LYS A 223 13.73 26.82 1.59
C LYS A 223 12.42 26.28 2.18
N SER A 224 11.38 26.07 1.37
CA SER A 224 10.15 25.41 1.82
C SER A 224 10.48 23.98 2.31
N GLN A 225 10.09 23.69 3.56
CA GLN A 225 10.22 22.36 4.15
C GLN A 225 9.31 21.37 3.41
N GLY A 226 8.04 21.73 3.24
CA GLY A 226 7.02 20.92 2.57
C GLY A 226 7.41 20.57 1.14
N ALA A 227 7.88 21.55 0.35
CA ALA A 227 8.29 21.30 -1.02
C ALA A 227 9.49 20.35 -1.12
N ALA A 228 10.49 20.50 -0.25
CA ALA A 228 11.68 19.63 -0.25
C ALA A 228 11.35 18.19 0.13
N ILE A 229 10.49 18.01 1.13
CA ILE A 229 9.99 16.70 1.56
C ILE A 229 9.12 16.07 0.47
N ALA A 230 8.20 16.83 -0.12
CA ALA A 230 7.37 16.39 -1.24
C ALA A 230 8.21 15.95 -2.45
N GLU A 231 9.30 16.66 -2.76
CA GLU A 231 10.25 16.26 -3.81
C GLU A 231 10.91 14.92 -3.49
N ALA A 232 11.39 14.72 -2.26
CA ALA A 232 11.99 13.46 -1.84
C ALA A 232 10.98 12.30 -1.89
N MET A 233 9.74 12.52 -1.41
CA MET A 233 8.67 11.52 -1.45
C MET A 233 8.30 11.15 -2.88
N ARG A 234 8.11 12.13 -3.77
CA ARG A 234 7.82 11.91 -5.20
C ARG A 234 8.93 11.10 -5.87
N LEU A 235 10.20 11.42 -5.59
CA LEU A 235 11.35 10.66 -6.10
C LEU A 235 11.30 9.22 -5.60
N ARG A 236 11.07 9.00 -4.29
CA ARG A 236 10.91 7.66 -3.72
C ARG A 236 9.79 6.87 -4.39
N MET A 237 8.62 7.47 -4.57
CA MET A 237 7.48 6.81 -5.21
C MET A 237 7.74 6.49 -6.68
N SER A 238 8.39 7.40 -7.41
CA SER A 238 8.87 7.13 -8.76
C SER A 238 9.83 5.94 -8.81
N ALA A 239 10.69 5.76 -7.80
CA ALA A 239 11.53 4.57 -7.70
C ALA A 239 10.67 3.31 -7.60
N TRP A 240 9.71 3.27 -6.69
CA TRP A 240 8.80 2.12 -6.51
C TRP A 240 7.98 1.81 -7.76
N SER A 241 7.51 2.83 -8.47
CA SER A 241 6.83 2.66 -9.76
C SER A 241 7.74 1.97 -10.80
N ILE A 242 9.03 2.32 -10.86
CA ILE A 242 10.01 1.68 -11.75
C ILE A 242 10.26 0.22 -11.36
N ARG A 243 10.40 -0.07 -10.06
CA ARG A 243 10.68 -1.42 -9.55
C ARG A 243 9.49 -2.38 -9.71
N GLY A 244 8.27 -1.84 -9.73
CA GLY A 244 7.04 -2.60 -9.47
C GLY A 244 6.82 -2.72 -7.97
N TYR A 245 5.61 -2.39 -7.50
CA TYR A 245 5.26 -2.27 -6.07
C TYR A 245 5.36 -3.57 -5.25
N THR A 246 5.77 -4.69 -5.85
CA THR A 246 5.91 -5.98 -5.17
C THR A 246 7.36 -6.24 -4.77
N ALA A 247 7.59 -6.68 -3.54
CA ALA A 247 8.90 -7.12 -3.06
C ALA A 247 9.31 -8.47 -3.69
N ASN A 248 9.38 -8.57 -5.01
CA ASN A 248 9.88 -9.76 -5.69
C ASN A 248 11.41 -9.82 -5.60
N LYS A 249 11.97 -11.01 -5.42
CA LYS A 249 13.43 -11.25 -5.42
C LYS A 249 13.99 -11.28 -6.85
N ASP A 250 13.13 -11.57 -7.83
CA ASP A 250 13.52 -11.72 -9.24
C ASP A 250 13.22 -10.45 -10.06
N VAL A 251 13.51 -9.27 -9.49
CA VAL A 251 13.40 -8.02 -10.25
C VAL A 251 14.57 -7.94 -11.23
N ASP A 252 14.26 -7.63 -12.48
CA ASP A 252 15.27 -7.39 -13.51
C ASP A 252 16.32 -6.36 -13.02
N LYS A 253 17.59 -6.63 -13.32
CA LYS A 253 18.74 -5.81 -12.93
C LYS A 253 18.61 -4.38 -13.43
N PHE A 254 17.98 -4.17 -14.60
CA PHE A 254 17.82 -2.84 -15.17
C PHE A 254 16.84 -1.95 -14.37
N PRO A 255 15.58 -2.35 -14.12
CA PRO A 255 14.69 -1.65 -13.19
C PRO A 255 15.29 -1.44 -11.80
N MET A 256 16.03 -2.43 -11.28
CA MET A 256 16.70 -2.30 -9.97
C MET A 256 17.77 -1.21 -9.95
N LYS A 257 18.53 -1.04 -11.04
CA LYS A 257 19.50 0.05 -11.17
C LYS A 257 18.79 1.41 -11.12
N LEU A 258 17.74 1.58 -11.93
CA LEU A 258 16.95 2.83 -11.99
C LEU A 258 16.25 3.14 -10.66
N PHE A 259 15.75 2.12 -9.96
CA PHE A 259 15.21 2.22 -8.60
C PHE A 259 16.24 2.87 -7.65
N LYS A 260 17.46 2.32 -7.60
CA LYS A 260 18.53 2.83 -6.74
C LYS A 260 18.99 4.24 -7.14
N GLU A 261 19.06 4.54 -8.43
CA GLU A 261 19.40 5.88 -8.92
C GLU A 261 18.38 6.92 -8.44
N ARG A 262 17.09 6.60 -8.57
CA ARG A 262 16.01 7.49 -8.14
C ARG A 262 15.96 7.66 -6.61
N LEU A 263 16.21 6.61 -5.84
CA LEU A 263 16.34 6.72 -4.39
C LEU A 263 17.56 7.56 -3.97
N LYS A 264 18.69 7.47 -4.68
CA LYS A 264 19.85 8.35 -4.42
C LYS A 264 19.53 9.81 -4.69
N GLU A 265 18.70 10.12 -5.69
CA GLU A 265 18.21 11.50 -5.88
C GLU A 265 17.35 11.95 -4.70
N SER A 266 16.44 11.10 -4.22
CA SER A 266 15.64 11.37 -3.02
C SER A 266 16.52 11.64 -1.79
N GLU A 267 17.51 10.78 -1.54
CA GLU A 267 18.50 10.96 -0.46
C GLU A 267 19.25 12.30 -0.59
N ARG A 268 19.72 12.67 -1.79
CA ARG A 268 20.40 13.95 -2.01
C ARG A 268 19.49 15.14 -1.68
N THR A 269 18.22 15.10 -2.07
CA THR A 269 17.23 16.13 -1.73
C THR A 269 17.07 16.27 -0.21
N LEU A 270 17.00 15.15 0.52
CA LEU A 270 16.88 15.15 1.98
C LEU A 270 18.15 15.70 2.65
N ILE A 271 19.33 15.25 2.24
CA ILE A 271 20.61 15.75 2.77
C ILE A 271 20.75 17.26 2.53
N ALA A 272 20.48 17.72 1.29
CA ALA A 272 20.58 19.13 0.93
C ALA A 272 19.57 20.01 1.69
N SER A 273 18.40 19.46 2.03
CA SER A 273 17.35 20.17 2.75
C SER A 273 17.47 20.12 4.26
N ARG A 274 18.34 19.26 4.82
CA ARG A 274 18.44 19.00 6.27
C ARG A 274 18.43 20.26 7.13
N ARG A 275 19.21 21.28 6.74
CA ARG A 275 19.35 22.53 7.52
C ARG A 275 18.05 23.31 7.74
N TYR A 276 17.05 23.14 6.88
CA TYR A 276 15.77 23.85 7.00
C TYR A 276 14.58 22.90 7.14
N ALA A 277 14.63 21.68 6.61
CA ALA A 277 13.51 20.73 6.62
C ALA A 277 13.55 19.69 7.76
N SER A 278 14.69 19.50 8.43
CA SER A 278 14.77 18.56 9.59
C SER A 278 14.10 19.09 10.86
N ASN A 279 13.46 20.26 10.79
CA ASN A 279 12.55 20.76 11.82
C ASN A 279 11.13 20.20 11.66
N ASN A 280 10.93 19.24 10.75
CA ASN A 280 9.68 18.52 10.55
C ASN A 280 9.91 16.99 10.64
N PRO A 281 9.06 16.22 11.36
CA PRO A 281 9.26 14.78 11.52
C PRO A 281 9.08 13.98 10.22
N ILE A 282 8.30 14.46 9.24
CA ILE A 282 8.17 13.79 7.93
C ILE A 282 9.52 13.74 7.22
N TRP A 283 10.43 14.71 7.44
CA TRP A 283 11.79 14.64 6.89
C TRP A 283 12.54 13.41 7.40
N TYR A 284 12.49 13.15 8.72
CA TYR A 284 13.14 11.98 9.32
C TYR A 284 12.49 10.68 8.87
N GLN A 285 11.16 10.61 8.82
CA GLN A 285 10.44 9.42 8.36
C GLN A 285 10.74 9.12 6.89
N THR A 286 10.70 10.13 6.02
CA THR A 286 11.02 9.98 4.60
C THR A 286 12.47 9.53 4.44
N TYR A 287 13.39 10.09 5.24
CA TYR A 287 14.80 9.69 5.14
C TYR A 287 15.04 8.27 5.68
N LEU A 288 14.38 7.85 6.76
CA LEU A 288 14.42 6.46 7.22
C LEU A 288 13.94 5.49 6.14
N ALA A 289 12.81 5.80 5.49
CA ALA A 289 12.28 4.99 4.40
C ALA A 289 13.27 4.89 3.23
N VAL A 290 13.80 6.03 2.75
CA VAL A 290 14.76 6.06 1.64
C VAL A 290 16.06 5.35 1.99
N ALA A 291 16.59 5.54 3.20
CA ALA A 291 17.81 4.92 3.67
C ALA A 291 17.67 3.40 3.80
N SER A 292 16.54 2.94 4.36
CA SER A 292 16.17 1.53 4.43
C SER A 292 16.13 0.90 3.03
N GLU A 293 15.46 1.55 2.09
CA GLU A 293 15.30 1.06 0.72
C GLU A 293 16.59 1.11 -0.11
N LEU A 294 17.53 1.99 0.23
CA LEU A 294 18.89 2.01 -0.30
C LEU A 294 19.80 0.93 0.31
N GLY A 295 19.36 0.26 1.38
CA GLY A 295 20.15 -0.73 2.11
C GLY A 295 21.28 -0.09 2.92
N LYS A 296 21.05 1.08 3.52
CA LYS A 296 21.95 1.63 4.55
C LYS A 296 22.00 0.68 5.74
N ASP A 297 23.13 0.64 6.44
CA ASP A 297 23.31 -0.25 7.58
C ASP A 297 22.41 0.12 8.78
N ASP A 298 22.16 -0.88 9.61
CA ASP A 298 21.36 -0.77 10.85
C ASP A 298 21.80 0.40 11.73
N GLN A 299 23.12 0.63 11.86
CA GLN A 299 23.66 1.67 12.72
C GLN A 299 23.30 3.07 12.21
N PHE A 300 23.31 3.27 10.89
CA PHE A 300 22.84 4.49 10.27
C PHE A 300 21.35 4.74 10.57
N LEU A 301 20.52 3.73 10.37
CA LEU A 301 19.07 3.83 10.58
C LEU A 301 18.74 4.09 12.06
N GLU A 302 19.38 3.37 12.98
CA GLU A 302 19.20 3.55 14.42
C GLU A 302 19.61 4.95 14.88
N ARG A 303 20.69 5.52 14.35
CA ARG A 303 21.09 6.92 14.65
C ARG A 303 20.08 7.94 14.11
N LEU A 304 19.65 7.78 12.86
CA LEU A 304 18.68 8.69 12.24
C LEU A 304 17.33 8.63 12.97
N PHE A 305 16.90 7.43 13.37
CA PHE A 305 15.70 7.21 14.16
C PHE A 305 15.83 7.82 15.56
N ALA A 306 16.94 7.62 16.26
CA ALA A 306 17.18 8.22 17.57
C ALA A 306 17.19 9.76 17.51
N GLU A 307 17.77 10.36 16.46
CA GLU A 307 17.72 11.81 16.24
C GLU A 307 16.27 12.29 16.04
N GLY A 308 15.50 11.61 15.20
CA GLY A 308 14.09 11.94 14.93
C GLY A 308 13.21 11.83 16.17
N VAL A 309 13.26 10.69 16.86
CA VAL A 309 12.49 10.44 18.09
C VAL A 309 12.92 11.33 19.23
N GLY A 310 14.20 11.68 19.34
CA GLY A 310 14.67 12.67 20.32
C GLY A 310 14.05 14.05 20.15
N LYS A 311 13.72 14.44 18.91
CA LYS A 311 13.04 15.71 18.60
C LYS A 311 11.51 15.61 18.63
N TYR A 312 10.97 14.49 18.16
CA TYR A 312 9.52 14.28 17.98
C TYR A 312 9.09 12.97 18.65
N PRO A 313 9.18 12.86 19.98
CA PRO A 313 8.97 11.60 20.70
C PRO A 313 7.54 11.05 20.54
N THR A 314 6.56 11.92 20.26
CA THR A 314 5.16 11.54 20.09
C THR A 314 4.73 11.38 18.64
N TYR A 315 5.63 11.55 17.66
CA TYR A 315 5.30 11.35 16.25
C TYR A 315 5.41 9.88 15.87
N LEU A 316 4.27 9.18 15.94
CA LEU A 316 4.19 7.72 15.87
C LEU A 316 4.74 7.11 14.56
N ASP A 317 4.62 7.82 13.44
CA ASP A 317 5.01 7.27 12.14
C ASP A 317 6.52 7.03 12.00
N LEU A 318 7.36 7.68 12.83
CA LEU A 318 8.78 7.35 12.92
C LEU A 318 9.00 5.93 13.45
N TYR A 319 8.23 5.54 14.47
CA TYR A 319 8.28 4.21 15.05
C TYR A 319 7.73 3.17 14.10
N VAL A 320 6.64 3.49 13.39
CA VAL A 320 6.06 2.61 12.38
C VAL A 320 7.06 2.38 11.25
N GLU A 321 7.70 3.42 10.70
CA GLU A 321 8.69 3.26 9.63
C GLU A 321 9.92 2.45 10.08
N MET A 322 10.41 2.70 11.31
CA MET A 322 11.53 1.93 11.87
C MET A 322 11.16 0.45 12.10
N ALA A 323 9.98 0.19 12.64
CA ALA A 323 9.49 -1.17 12.84
C ALA A 323 9.24 -1.88 11.50
N ARG A 324 8.82 -1.14 10.47
CA ARG A 324 8.64 -1.65 9.11
C ARG A 324 9.97 -2.11 8.50
N HIS A 325 11.06 -1.39 8.72
CA HIS A 325 12.40 -1.81 8.28
C HIS A 325 12.79 -3.19 8.84
N TRP A 326 12.44 -3.47 10.11
CA TRP A 326 12.70 -4.76 10.74
C TRP A 326 11.68 -5.85 10.42
N SER A 327 10.61 -5.53 9.70
CA SER A 327 9.58 -6.48 9.32
C SER A 327 9.94 -7.24 8.02
N PRO A 328 9.30 -8.38 7.72
CA PRO A 328 9.59 -9.19 6.53
C PRO A 328 9.43 -8.44 5.20
N THR A 329 8.74 -7.29 5.19
CA THR A 329 8.44 -6.50 3.99
C THR A 329 9.70 -6.11 3.19
N TYR A 330 10.86 -5.98 3.85
CA TYR A 330 12.10 -5.50 3.21
C TYR A 330 13.29 -6.48 3.28
N GLY A 331 13.10 -7.71 3.78
CA GLY A 331 14.19 -8.66 3.93
C GLY A 331 13.97 -9.66 5.05
N SER A 332 15.04 -9.99 5.78
CA SER A 332 14.98 -10.91 6.91
C SER A 332 14.42 -10.20 8.14
N ALA A 333 13.32 -10.72 8.68
CA ALA A 333 12.63 -10.11 9.81
C ALA A 333 13.49 -10.14 11.09
N ASN A 334 13.45 -9.05 11.86
CA ASN A 334 14.02 -8.95 13.20
C ASN A 334 12.94 -8.52 14.20
N TRP A 335 12.11 -9.47 14.61
CA TRP A 335 10.99 -9.20 15.50
C TRP A 335 11.38 -8.69 16.89
N LYS A 336 12.61 -8.97 17.36
CA LYS A 336 13.13 -8.38 18.62
C LYS A 336 13.31 -6.87 18.48
N LYS A 337 13.79 -6.39 17.33
CA LYS A 337 13.90 -4.95 17.06
C LYS A 337 12.52 -4.31 16.82
N VAL A 338 11.58 -5.02 16.20
CA VAL A 338 10.17 -4.59 16.12
C VAL A 338 9.57 -4.38 17.51
N ASP A 339 9.61 -5.40 18.38
CA ASP A 339 9.02 -5.32 19.72
C ASP A 339 9.70 -4.23 20.56
N ARG A 340 11.03 -4.10 20.49
CA ARG A 340 11.75 -3.00 21.14
C ARG A 340 11.31 -1.62 20.65
N THR A 341 11.03 -1.48 19.35
CA THR A 341 10.52 -0.23 18.78
C THR A 341 9.10 0.06 19.28
N ALA A 342 8.26 -0.97 19.41
CA ALA A 342 6.91 -0.84 19.96
C ALA A 342 6.92 -0.44 21.44
N GLU A 343 7.78 -1.05 22.25
CA GLU A 343 7.99 -0.68 23.66
C GLU A 343 8.50 0.76 23.81
N LEU A 344 9.45 1.18 22.97
CA LEU A 344 9.94 2.55 22.98
C LEU A 344 8.84 3.56 22.61
N ALA A 345 7.98 3.21 21.65
CA ALA A 345 6.83 4.05 21.31
C ALA A 345 5.91 4.23 22.52
N VAL A 346 5.54 3.14 23.21
CA VAL A 346 4.74 3.21 24.45
C VAL A 346 5.42 4.08 25.48
N ALA A 347 6.70 3.86 25.78
CA ALA A 347 7.44 4.63 26.77
C ALA A 347 7.42 6.14 26.50
N ASN A 348 7.56 6.54 25.23
CA ASN A 348 7.60 7.94 24.83
C ASN A 348 6.23 8.60 24.65
N THR A 349 5.15 7.82 24.63
CA THR A 349 3.79 8.31 24.32
C THR A 349 2.74 7.98 25.38
N ALA A 350 3.11 7.24 26.43
CA ALA A 350 2.18 6.78 27.47
C ALA A 350 1.33 7.89 28.08
N ALA A 351 1.87 9.11 28.21
CA ALA A 351 1.14 10.27 28.74
C ALA A 351 -0.04 10.71 27.85
N VAL A 352 0.02 10.42 26.55
CA VAL A 352 -1.00 10.82 25.55
C VAL A 352 -1.91 9.66 25.20
N SER A 353 -1.34 8.47 25.04
CA SER A 353 -2.04 7.35 24.40
C SER A 353 -1.97 6.03 25.19
N GLY A 354 -1.45 6.06 26.42
CA GLY A 354 -1.30 4.86 27.24
C GLY A 354 -0.46 3.79 26.54
N THR A 355 -1.02 2.59 26.40
CA THR A 355 -0.37 1.46 25.75
C THR A 355 -0.77 1.27 24.29
N SER A 356 -1.62 2.14 23.74
CA SER A 356 -2.18 2.01 22.38
C SER A 356 -1.14 1.85 21.29
N ASN A 357 0.01 2.53 21.41
CA ASN A 357 1.01 2.58 20.35
C ASN A 357 1.74 1.26 20.15
N TYR A 358 1.71 0.35 21.13
CA TYR A 358 2.10 -1.05 20.90
C TYR A 358 1.20 -1.69 19.84
N THR A 359 -0.12 -1.54 20.00
CA THR A 359 -1.13 -2.05 19.06
C THR A 359 -0.99 -1.40 17.70
N VAL A 360 -0.91 -0.08 17.62
CA VAL A 360 -0.83 0.63 16.33
C VAL A 360 0.37 0.17 15.50
N ILE A 361 1.53 -0.05 16.14
CA ILE A 361 2.72 -0.55 15.44
C ILE A 361 2.50 -1.95 14.89
N TYR A 362 2.01 -2.90 15.70
CA TYR A 362 1.78 -4.26 15.25
C TYR A 362 0.66 -4.37 14.20
N VAL A 363 -0.40 -3.58 14.34
CA VAL A 363 -1.46 -3.47 13.34
C VAL A 363 -0.90 -2.95 12.01
N GLY A 364 -0.14 -1.84 12.04
CA GLY A 364 0.46 -1.23 10.86
C GLY A 364 1.45 -2.15 10.11
N ILE A 365 2.18 -3.00 10.84
CA ILE A 365 3.06 -4.01 10.25
C ILE A 365 2.25 -5.17 9.66
N THR A 366 1.24 -5.64 10.39
CA THR A 366 0.45 -6.83 10.03
C THR A 366 -0.36 -6.60 8.75
N TYR A 367 -0.90 -5.40 8.53
CA TYR A 367 -1.59 -5.05 7.27
C TYR A 367 -0.71 -5.16 6.02
N ARG A 368 0.62 -5.14 6.18
CA ARG A 368 1.58 -5.22 5.07
C ARG A 368 2.21 -6.61 4.91
N GLN A 369 1.79 -7.58 5.71
CA GLN A 369 2.28 -8.96 5.59
C GLN A 369 1.48 -9.74 4.55
N LEU A 370 2.07 -10.83 4.06
CA LEU A 370 1.44 -11.73 3.10
C LEU A 370 0.25 -12.45 3.74
N THR A 371 -0.68 -12.90 2.91
CA THR A 371 -1.81 -13.74 3.32
C THR A 371 -1.31 -14.95 4.12
N GLY A 372 -1.93 -15.21 5.27
CA GLY A 372 -1.57 -16.30 6.17
C GLY A 372 -0.59 -15.94 7.30
N PHE A 373 -0.08 -14.70 7.34
CA PHE A 373 0.71 -14.22 8.47
C PHE A 373 -0.13 -14.13 9.75
N GLU A 374 0.32 -14.79 10.81
CA GLU A 374 -0.30 -14.79 12.13
C GLU A 374 0.56 -14.01 13.13
N PRO A 375 0.16 -12.79 13.55
CA PRO A 375 1.00 -11.92 14.36
C PRO A 375 1.42 -12.56 15.68
N PHE A 376 0.55 -13.34 16.32
CA PHE A 376 0.83 -13.97 17.61
C PHE A 376 1.65 -15.26 17.53
N ARG A 377 1.88 -15.78 16.31
CA ARG A 377 2.68 -16.99 16.07
C ARG A 377 3.97 -16.69 15.33
N ASP A 378 3.87 -15.83 14.32
CA ASP A 378 4.92 -15.55 13.34
C ASP A 378 5.73 -14.28 13.70
N SER A 379 5.42 -13.65 14.84
CA SER A 379 6.13 -12.49 15.39
C SER A 379 6.23 -12.52 16.92
N LEU A 380 6.74 -11.45 17.52
CA LEU A 380 6.76 -11.25 18.98
C LEU A 380 5.56 -10.46 19.52
N ALA A 381 4.52 -10.24 18.70
CA ALA A 381 3.32 -9.55 19.14
C ALA A 381 2.72 -10.23 20.37
N SER A 382 2.53 -9.47 21.45
CA SER A 382 1.84 -9.96 22.64
C SER A 382 0.36 -9.62 22.57
N TRP A 383 -0.51 -10.64 22.48
CA TRP A 383 -1.96 -10.41 22.55
C TRP A 383 -2.37 -9.64 23.81
N ARG A 384 -1.80 -9.99 24.98
CA ARG A 384 -2.07 -9.27 26.23
C ARG A 384 -1.79 -7.77 26.13
N LYS A 385 -0.68 -7.37 25.50
CA LYS A 385 -0.32 -5.95 25.29
C LYS A 385 -1.20 -5.31 24.22
N MET A 386 -1.45 -6.01 23.10
CA MET A 386 -2.31 -5.51 22.03
C MET A 386 -3.75 -5.30 22.49
N ARG A 387 -4.28 -6.21 23.32
CA ARG A 387 -5.61 -6.08 23.94
C ARG A 387 -5.69 -4.81 24.80
N ALA A 388 -4.74 -4.60 25.70
CA ALA A 388 -4.68 -3.38 26.50
C ALA A 388 -4.59 -2.12 25.62
N GLY A 389 -3.77 -2.15 24.56
CA GLY A 389 -3.67 -1.04 23.63
C GLY A 389 -4.95 -0.79 22.82
N PHE A 390 -5.69 -1.83 22.43
CA PHE A 390 -7.02 -1.67 21.80
C PHE A 390 -8.05 -1.09 22.78
N GLU A 391 -8.04 -1.52 24.04
CA GLU A 391 -8.89 -0.96 25.09
C GLU A 391 -8.60 0.54 25.30
N ASP A 392 -7.31 0.93 25.31
CA ASP A 392 -6.90 2.34 25.33
C ASP A 392 -7.36 3.10 24.08
N LEU A 393 -7.20 2.53 22.87
CA LEU A 393 -7.66 3.14 21.62
C LEU A 393 -9.17 3.38 21.62
N ILE A 394 -9.96 2.39 22.01
CA ILE A 394 -11.43 2.50 22.06
C ILE A 394 -11.86 3.49 23.14
N LYS A 395 -11.17 3.53 24.29
CA LYS A 395 -11.45 4.53 25.32
C LYS A 395 -11.19 5.95 24.85
N LEU A 396 -10.10 6.16 24.10
CA LEU A 396 -9.77 7.45 23.49
C LEU A 396 -10.73 7.80 22.34
N ASN A 397 -11.24 6.78 21.63
CA ASN A 397 -12.04 6.90 20.41
C ASN A 397 -13.32 6.06 20.45
N PRO A 398 -14.26 6.34 21.37
CA PRO A 398 -15.43 5.47 21.59
C PRO A 398 -16.37 5.38 20.38
N THR A 399 -16.32 6.36 19.48
CA THR A 399 -17.14 6.41 18.25
C THR A 399 -16.46 5.82 17.02
N ASP A 400 -15.16 5.50 17.10
CA ASP A 400 -14.44 4.93 15.97
C ASP A 400 -14.79 3.44 15.83
N VAL A 401 -15.50 3.13 14.74
CA VAL A 401 -15.96 1.78 14.42
C VAL A 401 -14.83 0.90 13.89
N ALA A 402 -13.76 1.48 13.33
CA ALA A 402 -12.63 0.73 12.80
C ALA A 402 -11.88 0.04 13.94
N PHE A 403 -11.58 0.73 15.04
CA PHE A 403 -10.91 0.12 16.19
C PHE A 403 -11.72 -1.01 16.83
N LYS A 404 -13.06 -0.91 16.86
CA LYS A 404 -13.92 -2.00 17.37
C LYS A 404 -13.85 -3.24 16.48
N ASN A 405 -13.93 -3.04 15.16
CA ASN A 405 -13.81 -4.13 14.18
C ASN A 405 -12.41 -4.76 14.21
N GLU A 406 -11.35 -3.95 14.24
CA GLU A 406 -9.98 -4.45 14.39
C GLU A 406 -9.81 -5.22 15.71
N PHE A 407 -10.32 -4.70 16.82
CA PHE A 407 -10.20 -5.36 18.10
C PHE A 407 -10.86 -6.75 18.10
N ALA A 408 -12.06 -6.88 17.53
CA ALA A 408 -12.72 -8.17 17.35
C ALA A 408 -11.91 -9.10 16.41
N SER A 409 -11.43 -8.58 15.28
CA SER A 409 -10.59 -9.32 14.33
C SER A 409 -9.32 -9.89 15.00
N TYR A 410 -8.59 -9.08 15.77
CA TYR A 410 -7.40 -9.55 16.49
C TYR A 410 -7.73 -10.48 17.67
N ALA A 411 -8.84 -10.27 18.37
CA ALA A 411 -9.29 -11.20 19.42
C ALA A 411 -9.57 -12.60 18.84
N CYS A 412 -10.20 -12.67 17.66
CA CYS A 412 -10.41 -13.93 16.97
C CYS A 412 -9.10 -14.63 16.59
N ARG A 413 -8.11 -13.87 16.10
CA ARG A 413 -6.77 -14.37 15.75
C ARG A 413 -5.96 -14.84 16.95
N ALA A 414 -6.21 -14.24 18.12
CA ALA A 414 -5.60 -14.63 19.38
C ALA A 414 -6.31 -15.80 20.08
N ASP A 415 -7.40 -16.31 19.50
CA ASP A 415 -8.28 -17.31 20.13
C ASP A 415 -8.89 -16.84 21.48
N ASP A 416 -9.07 -15.52 21.64
CA ASP A 416 -9.66 -14.91 22.83
C ASP A 416 -11.17 -14.76 22.64
N ARG A 417 -11.90 -15.86 22.89
CA ARG A 417 -13.35 -15.96 22.74
C ARG A 417 -14.10 -14.86 23.51
N GLU A 418 -13.72 -14.63 24.77
CA GLU A 418 -14.41 -13.66 25.64
C GLU A 418 -14.29 -12.24 25.07
N THR A 419 -13.07 -11.84 24.72
CA THR A 419 -12.81 -10.52 24.14
C THR A 419 -13.49 -10.38 22.78
N PHE A 420 -13.46 -11.42 21.95
CA PHE A 420 -14.15 -11.43 20.66
C PHE A 420 -15.64 -11.17 20.83
N LEU A 421 -16.34 -11.95 21.67
CA LEU A 421 -17.79 -11.81 21.85
C LEU A 421 -18.17 -10.43 22.40
N LYS A 422 -17.36 -9.90 23.34
CA LYS A 422 -17.54 -8.55 23.89
C LYS A 422 -17.37 -7.46 22.83
N ALA A 423 -16.34 -7.56 21.98
CA ALA A 423 -16.11 -6.59 20.91
C ALA A 423 -17.15 -6.74 19.78
N TRP A 424 -17.51 -7.97 19.40
CA TRP A 424 -18.51 -8.30 18.39
C TRP A 424 -19.87 -7.68 18.71
N ALA A 425 -20.33 -7.80 19.96
CA ALA A 425 -21.57 -7.19 20.42
C ALA A 425 -21.59 -5.65 20.28
N GLN A 426 -20.43 -4.99 20.36
CA GLN A 426 -20.31 -3.54 20.22
C GLN A 426 -20.26 -3.06 18.76
N ILE A 427 -19.96 -3.94 17.81
CA ILE A 427 -19.92 -3.62 16.38
C ILE A 427 -21.35 -3.50 15.83
N GLY A 428 -22.21 -4.47 16.13
CA GLY A 428 -23.61 -4.46 15.70
C GLY A 428 -23.77 -4.24 14.19
N LYS A 429 -24.43 -3.14 13.81
CA LYS A 429 -24.67 -2.78 12.39
C LYS A 429 -23.49 -2.10 11.71
N ASP A 430 -22.47 -1.69 12.46
CA ASP A 430 -21.30 -0.96 11.96
C ASP A 430 -20.16 -1.92 11.58
N LEU A 431 -20.49 -3.06 10.98
CA LEU A 431 -19.52 -4.03 10.49
C LEU A 431 -18.74 -3.45 9.30
N LEU A 432 -17.42 -3.33 9.45
CA LEU A 432 -16.51 -2.90 8.40
C LEU A 432 -15.72 -4.11 7.90
N ARG A 433 -16.22 -4.80 6.87
CA ARG A 433 -15.60 -6.05 6.38
C ARG A 433 -14.17 -5.85 5.87
N GLU A 434 -13.83 -4.65 5.42
CA GLU A 434 -12.53 -4.27 4.87
C GLU A 434 -11.38 -4.25 5.90
N VAL A 435 -11.67 -4.14 7.20
CA VAL A 435 -10.63 -4.20 8.26
C VAL A 435 -10.40 -5.62 8.78
N TRP A 436 -11.19 -6.60 8.32
CA TRP A 436 -10.99 -8.00 8.66
C TRP A 436 -10.00 -8.63 7.68
N HIS A 437 -9.08 -9.43 8.22
CA HIS A 437 -8.12 -10.14 7.39
C HIS A 437 -8.82 -11.27 6.62
N SER A 438 -8.41 -11.53 5.38
CA SER A 438 -9.11 -12.47 4.48
C SER A 438 -9.19 -13.91 5.02
N ASN A 439 -8.27 -14.31 5.88
CA ASN A 439 -8.25 -15.62 6.55
C ASN A 439 -9.06 -15.67 7.86
N TYR A 440 -9.58 -14.54 8.34
CA TYR A 440 -10.43 -14.44 9.52
C TYR A 440 -11.63 -13.55 9.20
N SER A 441 -12.56 -14.08 8.40
CA SER A 441 -13.80 -13.33 8.13
C SER A 441 -14.64 -13.20 9.41
N PRO A 442 -15.45 -12.15 9.52
CA PRO A 442 -16.36 -11.99 10.65
C PRO A 442 -17.24 -13.23 10.86
N ASP A 443 -17.79 -13.78 9.77
CA ASP A 443 -18.69 -14.94 9.79
C ASP A 443 -17.96 -16.22 10.25
N LEU A 444 -16.69 -16.39 9.89
CA LEU A 444 -15.86 -17.51 10.36
C LEU A 444 -15.63 -17.42 11.88
N CYS A 445 -15.26 -16.24 12.36
CA CYS A 445 -15.00 -15.99 13.78
C CYS A 445 -16.26 -16.14 14.63
N GLU A 446 -17.39 -15.60 14.15
CA GLU A 446 -18.69 -15.76 14.81
C GLU A 446 -19.06 -17.24 14.90
N LYS A 447 -18.99 -17.98 13.79
CA LYS A 447 -19.28 -19.42 13.76
C LYS A 447 -18.37 -20.22 14.69
N ARG A 448 -17.08 -19.84 14.79
CA ARG A 448 -16.10 -20.49 15.68
C ARG A 448 -16.49 -20.32 17.15
N PHE A 449 -16.89 -19.13 17.58
CA PHE A 449 -17.07 -18.81 19.00
C PHE A 449 -18.51 -18.90 19.52
N THR A 450 -19.51 -18.95 18.64
CA THR A 450 -20.93 -19.03 19.02
C THR A 450 -21.49 -20.46 19.02
N ARG A 451 -20.77 -21.45 18.47
CA ARG A 451 -21.27 -22.84 18.38
C ARG A 451 -21.23 -23.65 19.67
N ASP A 452 -20.48 -23.22 20.69
CA ASP A 452 -20.29 -23.99 21.94
C ASP A 452 -21.33 -23.70 23.03
N THR A 453 -22.48 -23.11 22.69
CA THR A 453 -23.55 -22.76 23.67
C THR A 453 -24.83 -23.59 23.55
N ASN A 454 -24.82 -24.71 22.82
CA ASN A 454 -25.95 -25.65 22.75
C ASN A 454 -25.62 -27.02 23.34
#